data_AF-A0AAD6K7A0-F1
#
_entry.id   AF-A0AAD6K7A0-F1
#
_cell.length_a   1.000
_cell.length_b   1.000
_cell.length_c   1.000
_cell.angle_alpha   90.00
_cell.angle_beta   90.00
_cell.angle_gamma   90.00
#
_symmetry.space_group_name_H-M   'P 1'
#
loop_
_entity.id
_entity.type
_entity.pdbx_description
1 polymer ?
#
loop_
_entity_poly.entity_id
_entity_poly.type
_entity_poly.pdbx_seq_one_letter_code
_entity_poly.pdbx_strand_id
1 'polypeptide(L)'
;MMERVLGPIPQHILKRVDQHAGKHVRRGRLDWPEGAASRESMKAVLKLPRLQNLIMQQVDQSAGDLIHLLQGLLRYDPLDRLTARAALRHPFFAKVQLRR
;
A
#
# COMPACT_ATOMS: atom_id res chain seq x y z
N MET A 1 5.00 -8.66 -0.09
CA MET A 1 4.36 -8.22 -1.35
C MET A 1 3.29 -7.20 -1.04
N MET A 2 3.04 -6.24 -1.94
CA MET A 2 2.17 -5.09 -1.66
C MET A 2 0.75 -5.49 -1.26
N GLU A 3 0.16 -6.51 -1.91
CA GLU A 3 -1.22 -6.93 -1.60
C GLU A 3 -1.42 -7.38 -0.15
N ARG A 4 -0.36 -7.86 0.48
CA ARG A 4 -0.37 -8.24 1.90
C ARG A 4 -0.49 -7.02 2.81
N VAL A 5 0.13 -5.90 2.45
CA VAL A 5 0.17 -4.69 3.27
C VAL A 5 -1.01 -3.77 2.96
N LEU A 6 -1.32 -3.58 1.67
CA LEU A 6 -2.24 -2.55 1.16
C LEU A 6 -3.60 -3.09 0.70
N GLY A 7 -3.77 -4.41 0.58
CA GLY A 7 -4.97 -5.01 -0.01
C GLY A 7 -4.83 -5.33 -1.49
N PRO A 8 -5.82 -5.96 -2.13
CA PRO A 8 -5.70 -6.47 -3.50
C PRO A 8 -5.45 -5.35 -4.52
N ILE A 9 -4.65 -5.64 -5.56
CA ILE A 9 -4.46 -4.71 -6.67
C ILE A 9 -5.76 -4.66 -7.48
N PRO A 10 -6.28 -3.46 -7.79
CA PRO A 10 -7.45 -3.30 -8.65
C PRO A 10 -7.28 -3.97 -10.02
N GLN A 11 -8.32 -4.68 -10.49
CA GLN A 11 -8.24 -5.46 -11.73
C GLN A 11 -7.93 -4.60 -12.97
N HIS A 12 -8.42 -3.36 -13.03
CA HIS A 12 -8.16 -2.50 -14.18
C HIS A 12 -6.69 -2.12 -14.31
N ILE A 13 -5.94 -2.08 -13.20
CA ILE A 13 -4.48 -1.89 -13.22
C ILE A 13 -3.80 -3.15 -13.73
N LEU A 14 -4.19 -4.32 -13.22
CA LEU A 14 -3.64 -5.60 -13.67
C LEU A 14 -3.91 -5.89 -15.14
N LYS A 15 -5.02 -5.39 -15.70
CA LYS A 15 -5.35 -5.50 -17.13
C LYS A 15 -4.53 -4.55 -18.01
N ARG A 16 -3.95 -3.49 -17.44
CA ARG A 16 -3.17 -2.47 -18.15
C ARG A 16 -1.66 -2.67 -18.04
N VAL A 17 -1.21 -3.79 -17.47
CA VAL A 17 0.22 -4.10 -17.35
C VAL A 17 0.85 -4.19 -18.73
N ASP A 18 2.07 -3.67 -18.85
CA ASP A 18 2.85 -3.81 -20.08
C ASP A 18 3.36 -5.26 -20.26
N GLN A 19 3.98 -5.51 -21.41
CA GLN A 19 4.52 -6.82 -21.75
C GLN A 19 5.59 -7.31 -20.76
N HIS A 20 6.39 -6.41 -20.19
CA HIS A 20 7.48 -6.75 -19.27
C HIS A 20 6.95 -7.19 -17.90
N ALA A 21 5.88 -6.55 -17.44
CA ALA A 21 5.21 -6.85 -16.18
C ALA A 21 4.21 -8.02 -16.30
N GLY A 22 3.79 -8.39 -17.50
CA GLY A 22 2.83 -9.48 -17.75
C GLY A 22 3.22 -10.82 -17.14
N LYS A 23 4.53 -11.12 -17.02
CA LYS A 23 5.04 -12.34 -16.35
C LYS A 23 4.64 -12.45 -14.87
N HIS A 24 4.27 -11.34 -14.23
CA HIS A 24 3.85 -11.29 -12.83
C HIS A 24 2.34 -11.40 -12.66
N VAL A 25 1.56 -11.50 -13.75
CA VAL A 25 0.09 -11.55 -13.71
C VAL A 25 -0.39 -12.84 -14.37
N ARG A 26 -1.19 -13.61 -13.66
CA ARG A 26 -1.82 -14.85 -14.15
C ARG A 26 -3.31 -14.84 -13.83
N ARG A 27 -4.14 -15.08 -14.85
CA ARG A 27 -5.63 -15.09 -14.73
C ARG A 27 -6.21 -13.82 -14.08
N GLY A 28 -5.64 -12.65 -14.42
CA GLY A 28 -6.11 -11.36 -13.91
C GLY A 28 -5.79 -11.11 -12.43
N ARG A 29 -4.88 -11.88 -11.84
CA ARG A 29 -4.35 -11.73 -10.48
C ARG A 29 -2.83 -11.80 -10.51
N LEU A 30 -2.21 -11.35 -9.44
CA LEU A 30 -0.78 -11.52 -9.25
C LEU A 30 -0.41 -13.01 -9.24
N ASP A 31 0.67 -13.37 -9.93
CA ASP A 31 1.20 -14.74 -9.96
C ASP A 31 1.95 -15.06 -8.66
N TRP A 32 1.22 -15.08 -7.56
CA TRP A 32 1.72 -15.34 -6.22
C TRP A 32 0.61 -16.01 -5.39
N PRO A 33 0.90 -17.08 -4.61
CA PRO A 33 2.23 -17.59 -4.26
C PRO A 33 2.90 -18.52 -5.28
N GLU A 34 2.20 -18.96 -6.33
CA GLU A 34 2.67 -19.97 -7.27
C GLU A 34 3.91 -19.51 -8.08
N GLY A 35 3.99 -18.22 -8.42
CA GLY A 35 5.15 -17.59 -9.05
C GLY A 35 6.19 -17.03 -8.07
N ALA A 36 6.15 -17.40 -6.78
CA ALA A 36 7.12 -16.92 -5.81
C ALA A 36 8.52 -17.49 -6.06
N ALA A 37 9.55 -16.65 -5.91
CA ALA A 37 10.94 -17.03 -6.16
C ALA A 37 11.48 -18.13 -5.22
N SER A 38 11.00 -18.16 -3.96
CA SER A 38 11.39 -19.18 -2.98
C SER A 38 10.35 -19.33 -1.87
N ARG A 39 10.43 -20.44 -1.13
CA ARG A 39 9.58 -20.71 0.05
C ARG A 39 9.89 -19.73 1.18
N GLU A 40 11.14 -19.32 1.32
CA GLU A 40 11.61 -18.35 2.30
C GLU A 40 11.00 -16.98 2.02
N SER A 41 10.99 -16.55 0.75
CA SER A 41 10.35 -15.32 0.31
C SER A 41 8.84 -15.35 0.57
N MET A 42 8.17 -16.47 0.26
CA MET A 42 6.75 -16.65 0.55
C MET A 42 6.46 -16.51 2.05
N LYS A 43 7.23 -17.17 2.91
CA LYS A 43 7.10 -17.06 4.38
C LYS A 43 7.32 -15.62 4.86
N ALA A 44 8.32 -14.93 4.32
CA ALA A 44 8.59 -13.53 4.67
C ALA A 44 7.40 -12.63 4.30
N VAL A 45 6.82 -12.82 3.11
CA VAL A 45 5.63 -12.08 2.69
C VAL A 45 4.42 -12.38 3.58
N LEU A 46 4.15 -13.64 3.91
CA LEU A 46 3.01 -14.02 4.75
C LEU A 46 3.06 -13.39 6.15
N LYS A 47 4.27 -13.20 6.69
CA LYS A 47 4.51 -12.55 7.99
C LYS A 47 4.30 -11.03 7.98
N LEU A 48 4.19 -10.39 6.83
CA LEU A 48 3.97 -8.94 6.77
C LEU A 48 2.61 -8.57 7.36
N PRO A 49 2.54 -7.58 8.28
CA PRO A 49 1.28 -7.05 8.76
C PRO A 49 0.59 -6.17 7.71
N ARG A 50 -0.70 -5.88 7.95
CA ARG A 50 -1.42 -4.82 7.25
C ARG A 50 -0.83 -3.45 7.59
N LEU A 51 -0.98 -2.47 6.71
CA LEU A 51 -0.48 -1.11 6.91
C LEU A 51 -0.86 -0.53 8.27
N GLN A 52 -2.13 -0.65 8.67
CA GLN A 52 -2.60 -0.15 9.96
C GLN A 52 -1.83 -0.77 11.15
N ASN A 53 -1.57 -2.09 11.10
CA ASN A 53 -0.87 -2.81 12.16
C ASN A 53 0.61 -2.43 12.20
N LEU A 54 1.23 -2.19 11.04
CA LEU A 54 2.61 -1.69 10.96
C LEU A 54 2.75 -0.34 11.66
N ILE A 55 1.81 0.57 11.45
CA ILE A 55 1.86 1.91 12.07
C ILE A 55 1.52 1.85 13.56
N MET A 56 0.48 1.08 13.94
CA MET A 56 0.09 0.94 15.35
C MET A 56 1.15 0.26 16.22
N GLN A 57 2.08 -0.51 15.63
CA GLN A 57 3.25 -1.03 16.35
C GLN A 57 4.28 0.03 16.71
N GLN A 58 4.25 1.20 16.06
CA GLN A 58 5.28 2.23 16.16
C GLN A 58 4.75 3.54 16.76
N VAL A 59 3.44 3.76 16.75
CA VAL A 59 2.81 5.04 17.12
C VAL A 59 1.55 4.79 17.94
N ASP A 60 1.40 5.52 19.05
CA ASP A 60 0.22 5.49 19.93
C ASP A 60 -1.08 5.99 19.25
N GLN A 61 -2.18 6.02 20.00
CA GLN A 61 -3.60 6.32 19.64
C GLN A 61 -3.88 7.52 18.70
N SER A 62 -2.88 8.34 18.36
CA SER A 62 -2.97 9.39 17.35
C SER A 62 -2.62 8.96 15.91
N ALA A 63 -2.32 7.67 15.69
CA ALA A 63 -1.96 7.12 14.38
C ALA A 63 -3.04 7.24 13.30
N GLY A 64 -4.30 7.51 13.63
CA GLY A 64 -5.41 7.55 12.68
C GLY A 64 -5.17 8.48 11.48
N ASP A 65 -4.75 9.72 11.74
CA ASP A 65 -4.47 10.68 10.67
C ASP A 65 -3.26 10.28 9.83
N LEU A 66 -2.24 9.66 10.44
CA LEU A 66 -1.07 9.15 9.74
C LEU A 66 -1.44 7.97 8.84
N ILE A 67 -2.23 7.03 9.36
CA ILE A 67 -2.72 5.87 8.61
C ILE A 67 -3.56 6.35 7.42
N HIS A 68 -4.47 7.31 7.63
CA HIS A 68 -5.31 7.85 6.55
C HIS A 68 -4.46 8.55 5.48
N LEU A 69 -3.47 9.34 5.88
CA LEU A 69 -2.51 9.97 4.95
C LEU A 69 -1.76 8.90 4.12
N LEU A 70 -1.18 7.90 4.78
CA LEU A 70 -0.41 6.84 4.11
C LEU A 70 -1.28 5.99 3.20
N GLN A 71 -2.50 5.65 3.61
CA GLN A 71 -3.47 4.95 2.75
C GLN A 71 -3.77 5.76 1.49
N GLY A 72 -3.94 7.08 1.59
CA GLY A 72 -4.13 7.96 0.43
C GLY A 72 -2.91 8.01 -0.49
N LEU A 73 -1.71 8.15 0.07
CA LEU A 73 -0.45 8.22 -0.69
C LEU A 73 -0.08 6.89 -1.36
N LEU A 74 -0.44 5.76 -0.76
CA LEU A 74 -0.07 4.42 -1.23
C LEU A 74 -1.17 3.74 -2.07
N ARG A 75 -2.21 4.47 -2.50
CA ARG A 75 -3.22 3.91 -3.42
C ARG A 75 -2.58 3.44 -4.72
N TYR A 76 -3.01 2.26 -5.17
CA TYR A 76 -2.52 1.67 -6.42
C TYR A 76 -2.84 2.56 -7.62
N ASP A 77 -4.10 2.95 -7.79
CA ASP A 77 -4.53 3.77 -8.92
C ASP A 77 -3.97 5.19 -8.78
N PRO A 78 -3.14 5.67 -9.73
CA PRO A 78 -2.62 7.03 -9.69
C PRO A 78 -3.73 8.10 -9.78
N LEU A 79 -4.87 7.80 -10.40
CA LEU A 79 -6.01 8.71 -10.48
C LEU A 79 -6.70 8.90 -9.12
N ASP A 80 -6.71 7.85 -8.30
CA ASP A 80 -7.27 7.89 -6.94
C ASP A 80 -6.24 8.32 -5.88
N ARG A 81 -4.94 8.28 -6.20
CA ARG A 81 -3.83 8.53 -5.28
C ARG A 81 -3.80 9.98 -4.82
N LEU A 82 -3.58 10.16 -3.53
CA LEU A 82 -3.46 11.49 -2.93
C LEU A 82 -2.26 12.24 -3.53
N THR A 83 -2.51 13.44 -4.06
CA THR A 83 -1.44 14.29 -4.60
C THR A 83 -0.63 14.94 -3.47
N ALA A 84 0.61 15.33 -3.74
CA ALA A 84 1.44 16.06 -2.77
C ALA A 84 0.75 17.34 -2.24
N ARG A 85 0.12 18.13 -3.12
CA ARG A 85 -0.62 19.34 -2.72
C ARG A 85 -1.83 19.03 -1.82
N ALA A 86 -2.53 17.94 -2.07
CA ALA A 86 -3.62 17.50 -1.20
C ALA A 86 -3.09 16.96 0.13
N ALA A 87 -1.99 16.20 0.11
CA ALA A 87 -1.33 15.67 1.29
C ALA A 87 -0.85 16.77 2.24
N LEU A 88 -0.28 17.86 1.74
CA LEU A 88 0.15 19.00 2.57
C LEU A 88 -1.01 19.68 3.32
N ARG A 89 -2.26 19.51 2.86
CA ARG A 89 -3.48 20.02 3.50
C ARG A 89 -4.16 18.99 4.41
N HIS A 90 -3.54 17.83 4.63
CA HIS A 90 -4.11 16.74 5.40
C HIS A 90 -4.11 17.04 6.91
N PRO A 91 -5.14 16.61 7.68
CA PRO A 91 -5.22 16.82 9.14
C PRO A 91 -3.97 16.39 9.93
N PHE A 92 -3.28 15.36 9.43
CA PHE A 92 -1.99 14.92 9.97
C PHE A 92 -0.98 16.08 10.12
N PHE A 93 -0.88 16.96 9.11
CA PHE A 93 0.04 18.10 9.15
C PHE A 93 -0.56 19.34 9.83
N ALA A 94 -1.89 19.45 9.91
CA ALA A 94 -2.56 20.56 10.59
C ALA A 94 -2.23 20.61 12.10
N LYS A 95 -2.07 19.45 12.73
CA LYS A 95 -1.67 19.33 14.15
C LYS A 95 -0.23 19.80 14.43
N VAL A 96 0.64 19.78 13.42
CA VAL A 96 2.04 20.24 13.54
C VAL A 96 2.10 21.77 13.53
N GLN A 97 1.19 22.43 12.81
CA GLN A 97 1.17 23.89 12.70
C GLN A 97 0.71 24.59 13.99
N LEU A 98 -0.07 23.92 14.83
CA LEU A 98 -0.53 24.43 16.13
C LEU A 98 0.53 24.38 17.25
N ARG A 99 1.73 23.83 16.99
CA ARG A 99 2.83 23.73 17.95
C ARG A 99 3.99 24.71 17.66
N ARG A 100 3.76 25.72 16.81
CA ARG A 100 4.71 26.82 16.57
C ARG A 100 4.26 28.08 17.28
#